data_AF-A0A975MBB4-F1
#
_entry.id   AF-A0A975MBB4-F1
#
_cell.length_a   1.000
_cell.length_b   1.000
_cell.length_c   1.000
_cell.angle_alpha   90.00
_cell.angle_beta   90.00
_cell.angle_gamma   90.00
#
_symmetry.space_group_name_H-M   'P 1'
#
loop_
_entity.id
_entity.type
_entity.pdbx_description
1 polymer ?
#
loop_
_entity_poly.entity_id
_entity_poly.type
_entity_poly.pdbx_seq_one_letter_code
_entity_poly.pdbx_strand_id
1 'polypeptide(L)'
;MPKPPAHTLRRRPPFFRPVPVRARKDGWSVERQCGFLAALYLTGSPTAAARQVGMSKASAYCLRARADAASFANAWDRVMTPPGSGRSAGPRDDYRKLTVPALFARVDTGLVQPVLYRGRMTAIRRKADNSALLHLVRRCTHEPAEPREGRARR
;
A
#
# COMPACT_ATOMS: atom_id res chain seq x y z
N MET A 1 -1.81 4.39 -37.60
CA MET A 1 -0.95 4.92 -36.51
C MET A 1 -1.01 3.95 -35.33
N PRO A 2 0.13 3.46 -34.79
CA PRO A 2 0.11 2.63 -33.60
C PRO A 2 -0.40 3.44 -32.40
N LYS A 3 -1.34 2.88 -31.64
CA LYS A 3 -1.88 3.53 -30.45
C LYS A 3 -0.74 3.78 -29.46
N PRO A 4 -0.54 5.02 -28.97
CA PRO A 4 0.51 5.29 -27.99
C PRO A 4 0.32 4.36 -26.78
N PRO A 5 1.40 3.77 -26.26
CA PRO A 5 1.28 2.73 -25.25
C PRO A 5 0.68 3.34 -23.98
N ALA A 6 -0.31 2.68 -23.38
CA ALA A 6 -1.18 3.29 -22.36
C ALA A 6 -0.43 3.86 -21.14
N HIS A 7 0.81 3.45 -20.91
CA HIS A 7 1.67 3.90 -19.82
C HIS A 7 2.26 5.31 -20.00
N THR A 8 2.27 5.89 -21.21
CA THR A 8 2.75 7.27 -21.45
C THR A 8 1.74 8.32 -20.96
N LEU A 9 0.47 7.95 -20.86
CA LEU A 9 -0.63 8.80 -20.41
C LEU A 9 -1.05 8.52 -18.97
N ARG A 10 -0.24 7.77 -18.20
CA ARG A 10 -0.57 7.33 -16.84
C ARG A 10 0.55 7.67 -15.87
N ARG A 11 0.19 7.85 -14.60
CA ARG A 11 1.17 8.05 -13.53
C ARG A 11 1.72 6.71 -13.10
N ARG A 12 3.03 6.67 -12.81
CA ARG A 12 3.66 5.48 -12.22
C ARG A 12 3.00 5.17 -10.87
N PRO A 13 2.84 3.88 -10.52
CA PRO A 13 2.33 3.50 -9.21
C PRO A 13 3.17 4.14 -8.09
N PRO A 14 2.55 4.81 -7.10
CA PRO A 14 3.26 5.33 -5.94
C PRO A 14 3.67 4.20 -4.99
N PHE A 15 4.43 4.54 -3.96
CA PHE A 15 4.50 3.70 -2.76
C PHE A 15 3.11 3.54 -2.15
N PHE A 16 2.77 2.32 -1.76
CA PHE A 16 1.51 2.00 -1.10
C PHE A 16 1.73 0.98 0.02
N ARG A 17 0.79 0.93 0.97
CA ARG A 17 0.70 -0.13 1.96
C ARG A 17 0.04 -1.35 1.33
N PRO A 18 0.71 -2.52 1.28
CA PRO A 18 0.06 -3.76 0.87
C PRO A 18 -1.16 -4.03 1.73
N VAL A 19 -2.22 -4.53 1.11
CA VAL A 19 -3.40 -4.99 1.84
C VAL A 19 -3.00 -6.26 2.60
N PRO A 20 -3.13 -6.31 3.93
CA PRO A 20 -2.79 -7.48 4.70
C PRO A 20 -3.86 -8.56 4.45
N VAL A 21 -3.50 -9.54 3.63
CA VAL A 21 -4.33 -10.71 3.38
C VAL A 21 -3.71 -11.93 4.03
N ARG A 22 -4.54 -12.89 4.44
CA ARG A 22 -4.06 -14.18 4.93
C ARG A 22 -3.20 -14.83 3.85
N ALA A 23 -2.00 -15.26 4.22
CA ALA A 23 -1.11 -15.99 3.34
C ALA A 23 -1.81 -17.26 2.83
N ARG A 24 -2.05 -17.31 1.52
CA ARG A 24 -2.62 -18.45 0.81
C ARG A 24 -1.90 -18.55 -0.53
N LYS A 25 -1.69 -19.77 -1.03
CA LYS A 25 -1.06 -20.03 -2.34
C LYS A 25 -1.78 -19.27 -3.47
N ASP A 26 -3.10 -19.18 -3.38
CA ASP A 26 -3.97 -18.51 -4.35
C ASP A 26 -4.46 -17.14 -3.85
N GLY A 27 -3.80 -16.58 -2.83
CA GLY A 27 -4.16 -15.31 -2.22
C GLY A 27 -3.49 -14.09 -2.86
N TRP A 28 -3.93 -12.90 -2.47
CA TRP A 28 -3.35 -11.64 -2.93
C TRP A 28 -2.02 -11.30 -2.22
N SER A 29 -0.95 -12.01 -2.58
CA SER A 29 0.39 -11.70 -2.05
C SER A 29 0.86 -10.29 -2.42
N VAL A 30 1.85 -9.78 -1.71
CA VAL A 30 2.44 -8.46 -1.98
C VAL A 30 2.94 -8.37 -3.43
N GLU A 31 3.54 -9.45 -3.93
CA GLU A 31 4.03 -9.58 -5.30
C GLU A 31 2.88 -9.48 -6.31
N ARG A 32 1.75 -10.13 -6.04
CA ARG A 32 0.56 -10.03 -6.89
C ARG A 32 -0.07 -8.65 -6.85
N GLN A 33 -0.07 -7.97 -5.70
CA GLN A 33 -0.55 -6.58 -5.60
C GLN A 33 0.33 -5.61 -6.39
N CYS A 34 1.66 -5.73 -6.26
CA CYS A 34 2.62 -4.96 -7.06
C CYS A 34 2.51 -5.27 -8.56
N GLY A 35 2.45 -6.55 -8.91
CA GLY A 35 2.28 -7.02 -10.28
C GLY A 35 0.99 -6.51 -10.91
N PHE A 36 -0.09 -6.45 -10.12
CA PHE A 36 -1.36 -5.93 -10.58
C PHE A 36 -1.26 -4.43 -10.90
N LEU A 37 -0.69 -3.61 -10.01
CA LEU A 37 -0.52 -2.17 -10.26
C LEU A 37 0.44 -1.90 -11.44
N ALA A 38 1.48 -2.72 -11.59
CA ALA A 38 2.38 -2.69 -12.74
C ALA A 38 1.62 -2.99 -14.04
N ALA A 39 0.88 -4.09 -14.09
CA ALA A 39 0.07 -4.48 -15.24
C ALA A 39 -1.02 -3.44 -15.55
N LEU A 40 -1.61 -2.84 -14.52
CA LEU A 40 -2.60 -1.79 -14.62
C LEU A 40 -2.03 -0.53 -15.27
N TYR A 41 -0.81 -0.16 -14.90
CA TYR A 41 -0.08 0.95 -15.51
C TYR A 41 0.22 0.72 -16.99
N LEU A 42 0.53 -0.52 -17.38
CA LEU A 42 0.88 -0.89 -18.76
C LEU A 42 -0.34 -1.02 -19.67
N THR A 43 -1.39 -1.66 -19.18
CA THR A 43 -2.56 -2.04 -19.98
C THR A 43 -3.69 -1.04 -19.86
N GLY A 44 -3.80 -0.34 -18.73
CA GLY A 44 -4.95 0.50 -18.40
C GLY A 44 -6.26 -0.26 -18.18
N SER A 45 -6.22 -1.59 -18.15
CA SER A 45 -7.41 -2.45 -18.01
C SER A 45 -7.31 -3.29 -16.74
N PRO A 46 -8.21 -3.09 -15.75
CA PRO A 46 -8.28 -3.93 -14.56
C PRO A 46 -8.42 -5.42 -14.87
N THR A 47 -9.17 -5.75 -15.93
CA THR A 47 -9.39 -7.13 -16.36
C THR A 47 -8.10 -7.76 -16.86
N ALA A 48 -7.36 -7.07 -17.73
CA ALA A 48 -6.09 -7.55 -18.25
C ALA A 48 -5.03 -7.65 -17.13
N ALA A 49 -5.00 -6.66 -16.24
CA ALA A 49 -4.09 -6.64 -15.11
C ALA A 49 -4.33 -7.79 -14.13
N ALA A 50 -5.60 -8.06 -13.78
CA ALA A 50 -5.95 -9.19 -12.91
C ALA A 50 -5.53 -10.53 -13.54
N ARG A 51 -5.81 -10.72 -14.83
CA ARG A 51 -5.40 -11.93 -15.57
C ARG A 51 -3.88 -12.13 -15.58
N GLN A 52 -3.10 -11.05 -15.76
CA GLN A 52 -1.63 -11.14 -15.75
C GLN A 52 -1.05 -11.62 -14.41
N VAL A 53 -1.73 -11.38 -13.29
CA VAL A 53 -1.30 -11.87 -11.97
C VAL A 53 -2.00 -13.16 -11.53
N GLY A 54 -2.74 -13.81 -12.42
CA GLY A 54 -3.47 -15.04 -12.13
C GLY A 54 -4.69 -14.84 -11.23
N MET A 55 -5.29 -13.64 -11.23
CA MET A 55 -6.44 -13.28 -10.40
C MET A 55 -7.67 -12.90 -11.25
N SER A 56 -8.85 -12.99 -10.64
CA SER A 56 -10.08 -12.52 -11.26
C SER A 56 -10.29 -11.01 -11.05
N LYS A 57 -10.93 -10.34 -12.03
CA LYS A 57 -11.35 -8.94 -11.90
C LYS A 57 -12.16 -8.74 -10.62
N ALA A 58 -13.12 -9.62 -10.35
CA ALA A 58 -13.97 -9.56 -9.16
C ALA A 58 -13.14 -9.56 -7.87
N SER A 59 -12.16 -10.47 -7.75
CA SER A 59 -11.28 -10.51 -6.57
C SER A 59 -10.45 -9.24 -6.37
N ALA A 60 -10.04 -8.58 -7.47
CA ALA A 60 -9.32 -7.31 -7.40
C ALA A 60 -10.20 -6.17 -6.87
N TYR A 61 -11.48 -6.12 -7.26
CA TYR A 61 -12.44 -5.15 -6.70
C TYR A 61 -12.79 -5.47 -5.25
N CYS A 62 -12.96 -6.76 -4.89
CA CYS A 62 -13.13 -7.17 -3.51
C CYS A 62 -11.94 -6.74 -2.65
N LEU A 63 -10.71 -6.91 -3.13
CA LEU A 63 -9.50 -6.44 -2.45
C LEU A 63 -9.53 -4.93 -2.25
N ARG A 64 -9.88 -4.17 -3.30
CA ARG A 64 -9.97 -2.70 -3.27
C ARG A 64 -11.01 -2.18 -2.27
N ALA A 65 -12.11 -2.91 -2.08
CA ALA A 65 -13.21 -2.50 -1.20
C ALA A 65 -12.95 -2.74 0.30
N ARG A 66 -11.85 -3.40 0.67
CA ARG A 66 -11.56 -3.67 2.08
C ARG A 66 -11.20 -2.40 2.84
N ALA A 67 -11.54 -2.37 4.13
CA ALA A 67 -11.27 -1.23 5.01
C ALA A 67 -9.77 -0.91 5.15
N ASP A 68 -8.90 -1.92 5.04
CA ASP A 68 -7.45 -1.81 5.10
C ASP A 68 -6.80 -1.51 3.73
N ALA A 69 -7.58 -1.45 2.65
CA ALA A 69 -7.08 -1.30 1.29
C ALA A 69 -7.02 0.16 0.79
N ALA A 70 -7.26 1.16 1.65
CA ALA A 70 -7.30 2.57 1.26
C ALA A 70 -6.04 3.03 0.51
N SER A 71 -4.86 2.58 0.92
CA SER A 71 -3.60 2.90 0.25
C SER A 71 -3.49 2.24 -1.13
N PHE A 72 -3.87 0.97 -1.24
CA PHE A 72 -3.91 0.23 -2.50
C PHE A 72 -4.94 0.84 -3.48
N ALA A 73 -6.13 1.18 -3.01
CA ALA A 73 -7.16 1.86 -3.80
C ALA A 73 -6.66 3.21 -4.32
N ASN A 74 -5.99 4.00 -3.49
CA ASN A 74 -5.39 5.26 -3.92
C ASN A 74 -4.30 5.06 -4.99
N ALA A 75 -3.45 4.04 -4.83
CA ALA A 75 -2.43 3.70 -5.83
C ALA A 75 -3.05 3.29 -7.16
N TRP A 76 -4.13 2.50 -7.12
CA TRP A 76 -4.92 2.15 -8.29
C TRP A 76 -5.49 3.39 -8.97
N ASP A 77 -6.17 4.25 -8.22
CA ASP A 77 -6.79 5.47 -8.76
C ASP A 77 -5.75 6.38 -9.38
N ARG A 78 -4.59 6.56 -8.73
CA ARG A 78 -3.47 7.33 -9.29
C ARG A 78 -2.97 6.82 -10.63
N VAL A 79 -2.95 5.50 -10.84
CA VAL A 79 -2.57 4.88 -12.12
C VAL A 79 -3.67 5.07 -13.18
N MET A 80 -4.93 5.20 -12.76
CA MET A 80 -6.07 5.46 -13.64
C MET A 80 -6.24 6.93 -13.99
N THR A 81 -5.81 7.84 -13.12
CA THR A 81 -5.90 9.28 -13.32
C THR A 81 -4.81 9.76 -14.28
N PRO A 82 -5.17 10.45 -15.39
CA PRO A 82 -4.20 11.05 -16.29
C PRO A 82 -3.25 12.06 -15.58
N PRO A 83 -2.03 12.26 -16.10
CA PRO A 83 -1.21 13.40 -15.73
C PRO A 83 -1.96 14.73 -15.98
N GLY A 84 -1.82 15.70 -15.08
CA GLY A 84 -2.40 17.04 -15.25
C GLY A 84 -3.78 17.27 -14.64
N SER A 85 -4.58 16.23 -14.34
CA SER A 85 -5.93 16.38 -13.77
C SER A 85 -5.96 16.63 -12.24
N GLY A 86 -5.00 17.41 -11.73
CA GLY A 86 -4.89 17.74 -10.30
C GLY A 86 -4.19 16.67 -9.44
N ARG A 87 -3.95 17.01 -8.16
CA ARG A 87 -3.41 16.08 -7.16
C ARG A 87 -4.55 15.20 -6.66
N SER A 88 -4.52 13.89 -6.94
CA SER A 88 -5.33 12.94 -6.17
C SER A 88 -4.91 13.06 -4.71
N ALA A 89 -5.86 13.41 -3.83
CA ALA A 89 -5.63 13.45 -2.39
C ALA A 89 -5.00 12.13 -1.95
N GLY A 90 -3.93 12.20 -1.15
CA GLY A 90 -3.31 11.00 -0.59
C GLY A 90 -4.29 10.22 0.29
N PRO A 91 -3.98 8.97 0.66
CA PRO A 91 -4.82 8.20 1.57
C PRO A 91 -5.04 8.99 2.87
N ARG A 92 -6.30 9.29 3.21
CA ARG A 92 -6.66 9.77 4.55
C ARG A 92 -6.81 8.54 5.43
N ASP A 93 -5.69 8.05 5.93
CA ASP A 93 -5.71 6.94 6.89
C ASP A 93 -6.30 7.40 8.22
N ASP A 94 -7.27 6.65 8.74
CA ASP A 94 -7.84 6.88 10.07
C ASP A 94 -6.98 6.16 11.12
N TYR A 95 -5.84 6.77 11.47
CA TYR A 95 -4.91 6.23 12.47
C TYR A 95 -5.56 6.00 13.86
N ARG A 96 -6.73 6.60 14.13
CA ARG A 96 -7.47 6.38 15.38
C ARG A 96 -7.93 4.93 15.54
N LYS A 97 -8.27 4.26 14.43
CA LYS A 97 -8.78 2.88 14.43
C LYS A 97 -7.69 1.82 14.38
N LEU A 98 -6.43 2.22 14.17
CA LEU A 98 -5.32 1.27 14.12
C LEU A 98 -4.96 0.84 15.54
N THR A 99 -4.99 -0.46 15.81
CA THR A 99 -4.50 -1.05 17.05
C THR A 99 -2.96 -1.10 17.06
N VAL A 100 -2.33 -1.27 18.23
CA VAL A 100 -0.87 -1.38 18.34
C VAL A 100 -0.32 -2.55 17.48
N PRO A 101 -0.91 -3.77 17.49
CA PRO A 101 -0.47 -4.85 16.60
C PRO A 101 -0.58 -4.50 15.11
N ALA A 102 -1.62 -3.76 14.71
CA ALA A 102 -1.79 -3.32 13.32
C ALA A 102 -0.73 -2.28 12.91
N LEU A 103 -0.26 -1.45 13.84
CA LEU A 103 0.86 -0.53 13.60
C LEU A 103 2.18 -1.30 13.47
N PHE A 104 2.46 -2.28 14.34
CA PHE A 104 3.63 -3.15 14.20
C PHE A 104 3.67 -3.85 12.84
N ALA A 105 2.58 -4.51 12.45
CA ALA A 105 2.51 -5.18 11.15
C ALA A 105 2.78 -4.23 9.96
N ARG A 106 2.35 -2.96 10.06
CA ARG A 106 2.63 -1.92 9.04
C ARG A 106 4.09 -1.49 9.03
N VAL A 107 4.71 -1.35 10.20
CA VAL A 107 6.14 -1.04 10.33
C VAL A 107 6.97 -2.17 9.72
N ASP A 108 6.66 -3.43 10.08
CA ASP A 108 7.36 -4.62 9.59
C ASP A 108 7.23 -4.79 8.07
N THR A 109 6.02 -4.61 7.53
CA THR A 109 5.77 -4.75 6.09
C THR A 109 6.39 -3.59 5.30
N GLY A 110 6.29 -2.38 5.85
CA GLY A 110 6.65 -1.14 5.19
C GLY A 110 5.74 -0.78 3.99
N LEU A 111 6.15 0.26 3.29
CA LEU A 111 5.58 0.67 2.01
C LEU A 111 6.29 -0.04 0.86
N VAL A 112 5.52 -0.46 -0.14
CA VAL A 112 6.06 -1.13 -1.33
C VAL A 112 5.73 -0.35 -2.59
N GLN A 113 6.59 -0.47 -3.60
CA GLN A 113 6.38 0.11 -4.93
C GLN A 113 6.88 -0.85 -6.01
N PRO A 114 6.09 -1.13 -7.07
CA PRO A 114 6.59 -1.89 -8.21
C PRO A 114 7.64 -1.08 -8.97
N VAL A 115 8.81 -1.67 -9.18
CA VAL A 115 9.86 -1.13 -10.05
C VAL A 115 9.59 -1.58 -11.47
N LEU A 116 9.34 -0.63 -12.35
CA LEU A 116 9.03 -0.85 -13.75
C LEU A 116 10.23 -0.47 -14.62
N TYR A 117 10.69 -1.42 -15.45
CA TYR A 117 11.73 -1.19 -16.45
C TYR A 117 11.29 -1.77 -17.79
N ARG A 118 11.40 -0.97 -18.86
CA ARG A 118 11.01 -1.36 -20.23
C ARG A 118 9.63 -2.05 -20.33
N GLY A 119 8.65 -1.53 -19.61
CA GLY A 119 7.29 -2.06 -19.65
C GLY A 119 7.08 -3.39 -18.91
N ARG A 120 8.00 -3.79 -18.03
CA ARG A 120 7.86 -4.97 -17.16
C ARG A 120 8.18 -4.62 -15.72
N MET A 121 7.52 -5.30 -14.77
CA MET A 121 7.90 -5.23 -13.36
C MET A 121 9.16 -6.07 -13.15
N THR A 122 10.23 -5.46 -12.63
CA THR A 122 11.51 -6.14 -12.41
C THR A 122 11.80 -6.38 -10.94
N ALA A 123 11.33 -5.52 -10.06
CA ALA A 123 11.57 -5.62 -8.62
C ALA A 123 10.46 -4.95 -7.82
N ILE A 124 10.50 -5.15 -6.50
CA ILE A 124 9.64 -4.46 -5.54
C ILE A 124 10.56 -3.60 -4.66
N ARG A 125 10.41 -2.28 -4.73
CA ARG A 125 11.11 -1.35 -3.85
C ARG A 125 10.35 -1.26 -2.53
N ARG A 126 11.07 -1.35 -1.41
CA ARG A 126 10.52 -1.22 -0.06
C ARG A 126 11.01 0.08 0.59
N LYS A 127 10.18 0.68 1.42
CA LYS A 127 10.48 1.86 2.23
C LYS A 127 9.81 1.73 3.59
N ALA A 128 10.45 2.17 4.67
CA ALA A 128 9.83 2.19 5.99
C ALA A 128 8.53 3.05 6.01
N ASP A 129 7.50 2.57 6.72
CA ASP A 129 6.30 3.37 7.00
C ASP A 129 6.57 4.26 8.22
N ASN A 130 7.22 5.41 7.98
CA ASN A 130 7.57 6.34 9.04
C ASN A 130 6.34 6.90 9.77
N SER A 131 5.18 7.02 9.09
CA SER A 131 3.95 7.45 9.76
C SER A 131 3.51 6.40 10.78
N ALA A 132 3.48 5.12 10.39
CA ALA A 132 3.16 4.04 11.32
C ALA A 132 4.17 3.97 12.48
N LEU A 133 5.46 4.15 12.19
CA LEU A 133 6.52 4.17 13.21
C LEU A 133 6.33 5.31 14.22
N LEU A 134 6.13 6.54 13.76
CA LEU A 134 5.93 7.69 14.66
C LEU A 134 4.66 7.55 15.50
N HIS A 135 3.58 7.00 14.93
CA HIS A 135 2.36 6.70 15.68
C HIS A 135 2.56 5.60 16.74
N LEU A 136 3.37 4.59 16.43
CA LEU A 136 3.74 3.55 17.38
C LEU A 136 4.57 4.12 18.53
N VAL A 137 5.64 4.87 18.21
CA VAL A 137 6.50 5.54 19.21
C VAL A 137 5.66 6.40 20.14
N ARG A 138 4.79 7.27 19.61
CA ARG A 138 3.91 8.13 20.43
C ARG A 138 3.01 7.36 21.41
N ARG A 139 2.65 6.11 21.09
CA ARG A 139 1.83 5.26 21.97
C ARG A 139 2.67 4.46 22.96
N CYS A 140 3.89 4.06 22.59
CA CYS A 140 4.81 3.33 23.47
C CYS A 140 5.58 4.25 24.43
N THR A 141 5.77 5.52 24.11
CA THR A 141 6.44 6.50 25.00
C THR A 141 5.54 7.02 26.12
N HIS A 142 4.28 6.60 26.16
CA HIS A 142 3.41 6.72 27.34
C HIS A 142 3.51 5.43 28.17
N GLU A 143 4.70 5.06 28.64
CA GLU A 143 4.75 4.31 29.90
C GLU A 143 4.40 5.31 31.03
N PRO A 144 3.45 4.98 31.93
CA PRO A 144 3.30 5.77 33.13
C PRO A 144 4.64 5.72 33.86
N ALA A 145 5.21 6.89 34.14
CA ALA A 145 6.39 6.98 34.98
C ALA A 145 6.13 6.16 36.24
N GLU A 146 6.91 5.09 36.45
CA GLU A 146 6.95 4.35 37.70
C GLU A 146 6.92 5.35 38.85
N PRO A 147 5.97 5.26 39.79
CA PRO A 147 5.92 6.15 40.93
C PRO A 147 7.27 6.02 41.63
N ARG A 148 8.07 7.08 41.58
CA ARG A 148 9.35 7.16 42.29
C ARG A 148 9.05 6.87 43.75
N GLU A 149 9.34 5.64 44.18
CA GLU A 149 9.20 5.23 45.57
C GLU A 149 9.90 6.28 46.42
N GLY A 150 9.09 6.93 47.25
CA GLY A 150 9.50 8.01 48.12
C GLY A 150 10.69 7.52 48.94
N ARG A 151 11.82 8.20 48.71
CA ARG A 151 13.03 8.12 49.52
C ARG A 151 12.64 8.04 51.00
N ALA A 152 12.88 6.89 51.62
CA ALA A 152 12.74 6.69 53.05
C ALA A 152 13.55 7.80 53.76
N ARG A 153 12.87 8.69 54.47
CA ARG A 153 13.49 9.57 55.45
C ARG A 153 13.48 8.82 56.77
N ARG A 154 14.66 8.29 57.15
CA ARG A 154 15.02 8.09 58.55
C ARG A 154 15.52 9.40 59.13
#